data_AF-A0A6A6FX18-F1
#
_entry.id   AF-A0A6A6FX18-F1
#
_cell.length_a   1.000
_cell.length_b   1.000
_cell.length_c   1.000
_cell.angle_alpha   90.00
_cell.angle_beta   90.00
_cell.angle_gamma   90.00
#
_symmetry.space_group_name_H-M   'P 1'
#
loop_
_entity.id
_entity.type
_entity.pdbx_description
1 polymer ?
#
loop_
_entity_poly.entity_id
_entity_poly.type
_entity_poly.pdbx_seq_one_letter_code
_entity_poly.pdbx_strand_id
1 'polypeptide(L)'
;MEDLLKDCPFPQVAKALQPYIKSRQEVQDIRRGLQASLPVSPLDAPHSAHPDDHNRGGFTGVRKAYLRALQAHKTAQERYDALKTELGKISQNGTSQGAQTTDASFLTDSYVPLVRQREKKRKLDVIDRALATIATTGEDALSLSFDQVIKSQVGELPHPPSAAGYADGELGSDADYDLTRLKKAIFAAKQEIEEHEQASLQANGVADSHVSPMADLKALQKTHSELTTWMENQLAMISDLDSTKDDDNTSQAAPDHHSQSEDTPAFSLTDIESLYDQYLESRQRLLEIVSTQEQEPLDSPPSSPEPSRRRATTTSESEPTTLPNTSELLLPYLTRLTLAKQSSRSLLQQTTFTRRQISTAESRTQELLARLADESHLVQPEHRRGEPQARDWKAAAEEASATTLHTSMKKLQSGQAAAESAARSLDAIQGMPKSIEALTE
;
A
#
# COMPACT_ATOMS: atom_id res chain seq x y z
N MET A 1 58.06 31.50 -7.35
CA MET A 1 57.43 30.71 -6.26
C MET A 1 58.22 30.81 -4.95
N GLU A 2 59.51 31.16 -4.97
CA GLU A 2 60.31 31.39 -3.74
C GLU A 2 59.86 32.63 -2.94
N ASP A 3 59.20 33.60 -3.58
CA ASP A 3 58.75 34.82 -2.90
C ASP A 3 57.46 34.66 -2.08
N LEU A 4 56.66 33.60 -2.31
CA LEU A 4 55.44 33.33 -1.53
C LEU A 4 55.71 32.57 -0.21
N LEU A 5 56.94 32.08 -0.02
CA LEU A 5 57.35 31.38 1.20
C LEU A 5 57.81 32.31 2.34
N LYS A 6 57.97 33.62 2.06
CA LYS A 6 58.43 34.61 3.05
C LYS A 6 57.30 35.18 3.92
N ASP A 7 56.04 35.05 3.49
CA ASP A 7 54.87 35.63 4.18
C ASP A 7 54.02 34.59 4.94
N CYS A 8 54.50 33.36 5.10
CA CYS A 8 53.74 32.29 5.76
C CYS A 8 54.13 32.16 7.24
N PRO A 9 53.19 32.27 8.21
CA PRO A 9 53.50 32.33 9.64
C PRO A 9 54.11 31.04 10.22
N PHE A 10 54.10 29.93 9.48
CA PHE A 10 54.68 28.65 9.89
C PHE A 10 55.50 27.98 8.77
N PRO A 11 56.83 28.15 8.73
CA PRO A 11 57.68 27.69 7.63
C PRO A 11 57.83 26.15 7.56
N GLN A 12 57.61 25.43 8.66
CA GLN A 12 57.63 23.96 8.68
C GLN A 12 56.42 23.36 7.95
N VAL A 13 55.24 23.97 8.10
CA VAL A 13 54.01 23.54 7.42
C VAL A 13 54.07 23.86 5.92
N ALA A 14 54.63 25.02 5.57
CA ALA A 14 54.86 25.39 4.17
C ALA A 14 55.79 24.39 3.43
N LYS A 15 56.85 23.91 4.11
CA LYS A 15 57.73 22.85 3.57
C LYS A 15 57.02 21.51 3.41
N ALA A 16 56.17 21.12 4.35
CA ALA A 16 55.41 19.87 4.27
C ALA A 16 54.34 19.88 3.16
N LEU A 17 53.76 21.04 2.89
CA LEU A 17 52.73 21.22 1.85
C LEU A 17 53.32 21.57 0.47
N GLN A 18 54.61 21.88 0.38
CA GLN A 18 55.32 22.19 -0.87
C GLN A 18 55.09 21.18 -2.01
N PRO A 19 55.08 19.84 -1.80
CA PRO A 19 54.80 18.89 -2.89
C PRO A 19 53.32 18.87 -3.33
N TYR A 20 52.41 19.43 -2.54
CA TYR A 20 50.96 19.44 -2.81
C TYR A 20 50.46 20.80 -3.31
N ILE A 21 51.22 21.88 -3.09
CA ILE A 21 50.91 23.22 -3.59
C ILE A 21 51.50 23.37 -4.99
N LYS A 22 50.67 23.11 -6.01
CA LYS A 22 51.03 23.27 -7.43
C LYS A 22 50.70 24.67 -7.93
N SER A 23 51.45 25.15 -8.91
CA SER A 23 51.17 26.44 -9.53
C SER A 23 49.84 26.40 -10.31
N ARG A 24 49.17 27.55 -10.46
CA ARG A 24 47.88 27.62 -11.18
C ARG A 24 47.98 27.07 -12.61
N GLN A 25 49.14 27.24 -13.24
CA GLN A 25 49.43 26.75 -14.59
C GLN A 25 49.59 25.22 -14.60
N GLU A 26 50.37 24.66 -13.67
CA GLU A 26 50.53 23.20 -13.53
C GLU A 26 49.20 22.51 -13.23
N VAL A 27 48.34 23.10 -12.39
CA VAL A 27 47.00 22.55 -12.12
C VAL A 27 46.13 22.56 -13.37
N GLN A 28 46.21 23.61 -14.20
CA GLN A 28 45.48 23.69 -15.47
C GLN A 28 46.00 22.67 -16.50
N ASP A 29 47.30 22.41 -16.53
CA ASP A 29 47.91 21.44 -17.44
C ASP A 29 47.58 20.00 -17.01
N ILE A 30 47.61 19.72 -15.70
CA ILE A 30 47.14 18.44 -15.14
C ILE A 30 45.65 18.24 -15.42
N ARG A 31 44.83 19.29 -15.28
CA ARG A 31 43.39 19.21 -15.60
C ARG A 31 43.16 18.94 -17.09
N ARG A 32 43.91 19.60 -17.98
CA ARG A 32 43.84 19.34 -19.43
C ARG A 32 44.30 17.92 -19.77
N GLY A 33 45.37 17.43 -19.13
CA GLY A 33 45.84 16.05 -19.29
C GLY A 33 44.83 15.02 -18.81
N LEU A 34 44.19 15.26 -17.65
CA LEU A 34 43.13 14.40 -17.12
C LEU A 34 41.87 14.45 -17.99
N GLN A 35 41.49 15.62 -18.51
CA GLN A 35 40.37 15.74 -19.46
C GLN A 35 40.65 15.02 -20.78
N ALA A 36 41.91 14.90 -21.19
CA ALA A 36 42.29 14.12 -22.36
C ALA A 36 42.33 12.61 -22.09
N SER A 37 42.66 12.18 -20.87
CA SER A 37 42.77 10.75 -20.51
C SER A 37 41.48 10.14 -19.97
N LEU A 38 40.56 10.94 -19.42
CA LEU A 38 39.23 10.49 -19.08
C LEU A 38 38.30 10.72 -20.28
N PRO A 39 37.63 9.69 -20.82
CA PRO A 39 36.55 9.87 -21.77
C PRO A 39 35.32 10.36 -21.01
N VAL A 40 35.35 11.59 -20.53
CA VAL A 40 34.12 12.32 -20.24
C VAL A 40 33.65 12.84 -21.59
N SER A 41 33.00 11.95 -22.35
CA SER A 41 32.22 12.38 -23.50
C SER A 41 31.29 13.50 -23.03
N PRO A 42 31.33 14.69 -23.65
CA PRO A 42 30.20 15.59 -23.55
C PRO A 42 28.98 14.81 -24.06
N LEU A 43 27.93 14.71 -23.25
CA LEU A 43 26.67 14.04 -23.60
C LEU A 43 25.91 14.75 -24.75
N ASP A 44 26.48 15.80 -25.32
CA ASP A 44 25.86 16.61 -26.37
C ASP A 44 26.53 16.38 -27.72
N ALA A 45 26.16 15.29 -28.38
CA ALA A 45 26.16 15.22 -29.83
C ALA A 45 24.83 14.59 -30.26
N PRO A 46 24.01 15.26 -31.10
CA PRO A 46 22.72 14.74 -31.52
C PRO A 46 22.97 13.48 -32.35
N HIS A 47 22.72 12.32 -31.75
CA HIS A 47 22.81 11.06 -32.47
C HIS A 47 21.69 11.03 -33.50
N SER A 48 22.08 11.22 -34.76
CA SER A 48 21.22 11.01 -35.91
C SER A 48 20.62 9.61 -35.81
N ALA A 49 19.31 9.54 -36.02
CA ALA A 49 18.57 8.30 -36.17
C ALA A 49 19.23 7.42 -37.24
N HIS A 50 19.97 6.41 -36.81
CA HIS A 50 20.28 5.25 -37.64
C HIS A 50 19.94 3.99 -36.84
N PRO A 51 18.92 3.22 -37.26
CA PRO A 51 18.67 1.91 -36.70
C PRO A 51 19.71 1.00 -37.35
N ASP A 52 20.68 0.55 -36.56
CA ASP A 52 21.51 -0.66 -36.77
C ASP A 52 22.93 -0.40 -36.25
N ASP A 53 23.05 -0.20 -34.94
CA ASP A 53 24.33 -0.35 -34.26
C ASP A 53 24.07 -0.81 -32.82
N HIS A 54 23.76 -2.10 -32.67
CA HIS A 54 23.57 -2.74 -31.35
C HIS A 54 24.83 -3.39 -30.79
N ASN A 55 26.01 -3.20 -31.41
CA ASN A 55 27.23 -3.90 -31.01
C ASN A 55 28.51 -3.05 -30.98
N ARG A 56 28.44 -1.76 -30.62
CA ARG A 56 29.63 -0.99 -30.25
C ARG A 56 29.42 -0.18 -28.97
N GLY A 57 29.97 -0.69 -27.88
CA GLY A 57 30.01 -0.04 -26.58
C GLY A 57 29.65 -1.00 -25.47
N GLY A 58 30.67 -1.52 -24.77
CA GLY A 58 30.54 -2.48 -23.68
C GLY A 58 29.83 -1.89 -22.46
N PHE A 59 28.51 -1.68 -22.54
CA PHE A 59 27.70 -1.44 -21.37
C PHE A 59 27.52 -2.78 -20.65
N THR A 60 28.31 -3.01 -19.59
CA THR A 60 28.19 -4.19 -18.73
C THR A 60 27.22 -3.92 -17.58
N GLY A 61 26.55 -4.96 -17.11
CA GLY A 61 25.68 -4.92 -15.91
C GLY A 61 24.40 -4.09 -16.04
N VAL A 62 24.09 -3.33 -14.98
CA VAL A 62 22.81 -2.64 -14.73
C VAL A 62 22.42 -1.67 -15.85
N ARG A 63 23.39 -1.01 -16.48
CA ARG A 63 23.13 -0.04 -17.56
C ARG A 63 22.55 -0.72 -18.81
N LYS A 64 23.00 -1.94 -19.14
CA LYS A 64 22.43 -2.74 -20.23
C LYS A 64 21.02 -3.23 -19.87
N ALA A 65 20.80 -3.62 -18.62
CA ALA A 65 19.47 -4.00 -18.13
C ALA A 65 18.49 -2.82 -18.20
N TYR A 66 18.92 -1.62 -17.81
CA TYR A 66 18.12 -0.41 -17.89
C TYR A 66 17.77 -0.04 -19.34
N LEU A 67 18.73 -0.08 -20.26
CA LEU A 67 18.46 0.17 -21.68
C LEU A 67 17.51 -0.87 -22.28
N ARG A 68 17.67 -2.15 -21.92
CA ARG A 68 16.74 -3.21 -22.32
C ARG A 68 15.34 -2.98 -21.73
N ALA A 69 15.24 -2.53 -20.48
CA ALA A 69 13.97 -2.19 -19.84
C ALA A 69 13.29 -1.00 -20.51
N LEU A 70 14.04 0.04 -20.88
CA LEU A 70 13.51 1.19 -21.63
C LEU A 70 13.02 0.77 -23.03
N GLN A 71 13.79 -0.06 -23.74
CA GLN A 71 13.36 -0.60 -25.03
C GLN A 71 12.09 -1.44 -24.87
N ALA A 72 12.04 -2.34 -23.88
CA ALA A 72 10.85 -3.13 -23.58
C ALA A 72 9.64 -2.25 -23.26
N HIS A 73 9.81 -1.22 -22.42
CA HIS A 73 8.76 -0.26 -22.09
C HIS A 73 8.24 0.47 -23.34
N LYS A 74 9.11 0.95 -24.21
CA LYS A 74 8.72 1.60 -25.47
C LYS A 74 7.90 0.65 -26.34
N THR A 75 8.35 -0.59 -26.53
CA THR A 75 7.61 -1.59 -27.32
C THR A 75 6.26 -1.96 -26.69
N ALA A 76 6.18 -1.98 -25.35
CA ALA A 76 4.92 -2.23 -24.64
C ALA A 76 3.94 -1.07 -24.80
N GLN A 77 4.43 0.17 -24.76
CA GLN A 77 3.63 1.36 -24.99
C GLN A 77 3.08 1.41 -26.42
N GLU A 78 3.91 1.11 -27.43
CA GLU A 78 3.47 1.01 -28.83
C GLU A 78 2.39 -0.07 -29.01
N ARG A 79 2.51 -1.22 -28.35
CA ARG A 79 1.47 -2.27 -28.35
C ARG A 79 0.19 -1.83 -27.67
N TYR A 80 0.30 -1.13 -26.55
CA TYR A 80 -0.87 -0.59 -25.84
C TYR A 80 -1.61 0.43 -26.71
N ASP A 81 -0.89 1.34 -27.35
CA ASP A 81 -1.48 2.33 -28.24
C ASP A 81 -2.12 1.66 -29.46
N ALA A 82 -1.47 0.66 -30.05
CA ALA A 82 -2.05 -0.15 -31.12
C ALA A 82 -3.38 -0.80 -30.70
N LEU A 83 -3.40 -1.50 -29.56
CA LEU A 83 -4.61 -2.12 -29.01
C LEU A 83 -5.70 -1.09 -28.69
N LYS A 84 -5.33 0.09 -28.18
CA LYS A 84 -6.25 1.19 -27.93
C LYS A 84 -6.90 1.68 -29.22
N THR A 85 -6.14 1.79 -30.31
CA THR A 85 -6.71 2.13 -31.62
C THR A 85 -7.60 1.04 -32.19
N GLU A 86 -7.26 -0.24 -32.00
CA GLU A 86 -8.10 -1.36 -32.43
C GLU A 86 -9.44 -1.40 -31.65
N LEU A 87 -9.39 -1.18 -30.34
CA LEU A 87 -10.58 -1.09 -29.50
C LEU A 87 -11.46 0.10 -29.90
N GLY A 88 -10.84 1.24 -30.23
CA GLY A 88 -11.56 2.40 -30.78
C GLY A 88 -12.27 2.08 -32.11
N LYS A 89 -11.62 1.35 -33.02
CA LYS A 89 -12.21 0.90 -34.29
C LYS A 89 -13.38 -0.07 -34.09
N ILE A 90 -13.24 -1.01 -33.16
CA ILE A 90 -14.31 -1.97 -32.82
C ILE A 90 -15.50 -1.24 -32.18
N SER A 91 -15.23 -0.30 -31.27
CA SER A 91 -16.27 0.50 -30.62
C SER A 91 -17.02 1.39 -31.61
N GLN A 92 -16.34 1.96 -32.61
CA GLN A 92 -17.00 2.77 -33.65
C GLN A 92 -17.81 1.91 -34.63
N ASN A 93 -17.30 0.74 -35.01
CA ASN A 93 -18.00 -0.19 -35.90
C ASN A 93 -19.22 -0.88 -35.25
N GLY A 94 -19.26 -0.98 -33.91
CA GLY A 94 -20.37 -1.55 -33.15
C GLY A 94 -21.63 -0.67 -33.07
N THR A 95 -21.54 0.61 -33.43
CA THR A 95 -22.65 1.57 -33.33
C THR A 95 -23.52 1.68 -34.59
N SER A 96 -23.17 0.97 -35.67
CA SER A 96 -23.83 1.09 -36.99
C SER A 96 -24.65 -0.13 -37.43
N GLN A 97 -24.88 -1.13 -36.58
CA GLN A 97 -25.83 -2.21 -36.88
C GLN A 97 -27.01 -2.17 -35.92
N GLY A 98 -28.06 -1.48 -36.36
CA GLY A 98 -29.40 -1.64 -35.81
C GLY A 98 -30.05 -2.94 -36.28
N ALA A 99 -30.93 -3.46 -35.43
CA ALA A 99 -31.91 -4.55 -35.63
C ALA A 99 -31.38 -5.99 -35.62
N GLN A 100 -31.64 -6.72 -34.51
CA GLN A 100 -32.54 -7.88 -34.48
C GLN A 100 -32.65 -8.45 -33.05
N THR A 101 -33.88 -8.47 -32.52
CA THR A 101 -34.20 -8.96 -31.16
C THR A 101 -34.13 -10.49 -31.02
N THR A 102 -33.84 -11.21 -32.10
CA THR A 102 -33.57 -12.66 -32.12
C THR A 102 -32.11 -13.00 -31.87
N ASP A 103 -31.19 -12.06 -32.11
CA ASP A 103 -29.75 -12.27 -31.88
C ASP A 103 -29.40 -12.15 -30.40
N ALA A 104 -30.22 -11.46 -29.61
CA ALA A 104 -30.00 -11.33 -28.17
C ALA A 104 -30.02 -12.69 -27.45
N SER A 105 -30.93 -13.61 -27.81
CA SER A 105 -30.97 -14.95 -27.20
C SER A 105 -29.83 -15.84 -27.70
N PHE A 106 -29.47 -15.77 -28.99
CA PHE A 106 -28.30 -16.50 -29.50
C PHE A 106 -27.00 -15.99 -28.86
N LEU A 107 -26.89 -14.68 -28.65
CA LEU A 107 -25.75 -14.04 -27.99
C LEU A 107 -25.66 -14.44 -26.51
N THR A 108 -26.76 -14.46 -25.77
CA THR A 108 -26.74 -14.84 -24.34
C THR A 108 -26.60 -16.34 -24.13
N ASP A 109 -27.30 -17.16 -24.92
CA ASP A 109 -27.43 -18.60 -24.63
C ASP A 109 -26.35 -19.43 -25.31
N SER A 110 -25.81 -19.00 -26.45
CA SER A 110 -24.78 -19.77 -27.17
C SER A 110 -23.43 -19.05 -27.21
N TYR A 111 -23.41 -17.74 -27.44
CA TYR A 111 -22.16 -17.00 -27.62
C TYR A 111 -21.45 -16.71 -26.30
N VAL A 112 -22.14 -16.29 -25.24
CA VAL A 112 -21.53 -16.06 -23.92
C VAL A 112 -20.89 -17.34 -23.35
N PRO A 113 -21.53 -18.51 -23.37
CA PRO A 113 -20.89 -19.77 -22.96
C PRO A 113 -19.68 -20.11 -23.83
N LEU A 114 -19.75 -19.92 -25.14
CA LEU A 114 -18.64 -20.16 -26.06
C LEU A 114 -17.44 -19.23 -25.78
N VAL A 115 -17.71 -17.95 -25.50
CA VAL A 115 -16.68 -16.97 -25.11
C VAL A 115 -16.05 -17.36 -23.78
N ARG A 116 -16.84 -17.74 -22.78
CA ARG A 116 -16.33 -18.25 -21.50
C ARG A 116 -15.48 -19.50 -21.67
N GLN A 117 -15.89 -20.42 -22.56
CA GLN A 117 -15.10 -21.62 -22.88
C GLN A 117 -13.78 -21.26 -23.59
N ARG A 118 -13.79 -20.32 -24.54
CA ARG A 118 -12.57 -19.83 -25.19
C ARG A 118 -11.65 -19.12 -24.21
N GLU A 119 -12.19 -18.38 -23.26
CA GLU A 119 -11.42 -17.73 -22.20
C GLU A 119 -10.81 -18.75 -21.23
N LYS A 120 -11.58 -19.77 -20.82
CA LYS A 120 -11.05 -20.91 -20.05
C LYS A 120 -9.94 -21.63 -20.80
N LYS A 121 -10.11 -21.88 -22.10
CA LYS A 121 -9.05 -22.46 -22.94
C LYS A 121 -7.82 -21.58 -22.98
N ARG A 122 -7.96 -20.26 -23.20
CA ARG A 122 -6.80 -19.33 -23.16
C ARG A 122 -6.09 -19.35 -21.82
N LYS A 123 -6.82 -19.43 -20.70
CA LYS A 123 -6.25 -19.54 -19.35
C LYS A 123 -5.47 -20.85 -19.20
N LEU A 124 -6.04 -21.96 -19.67
CA LEU A 124 -5.33 -23.25 -19.70
C LEU A 124 -4.09 -23.20 -20.60
N ASP A 125 -4.18 -22.63 -21.80
CA ASP A 125 -3.02 -22.48 -22.70
C ASP A 125 -1.91 -21.61 -22.09
N VAL A 126 -2.23 -20.67 -21.19
CA VAL A 126 -1.24 -19.89 -20.43
C VAL A 126 -0.60 -20.76 -19.34
N ILE A 127 -1.40 -21.56 -18.62
CA ILE A 127 -0.91 -22.50 -17.62
C ILE A 127 -0.01 -23.56 -18.28
N ASP A 128 -0.42 -24.13 -19.40
CA ASP A 128 0.36 -25.11 -20.16
C ASP A 128 1.67 -24.51 -20.66
N ARG A 129 1.65 -23.26 -21.14
CA ARG A 129 2.89 -22.54 -21.49
C ARG A 129 3.77 -22.27 -20.28
N ALA A 130 3.20 -21.89 -19.14
CA ALA A 130 3.95 -21.67 -17.92
C ALA A 130 4.58 -22.98 -17.41
N LEU A 131 3.82 -24.08 -17.43
CA LEU A 131 4.31 -25.42 -17.09
C LEU A 131 5.39 -25.88 -18.07
N ALA A 132 5.24 -25.63 -19.37
CA ALA A 132 6.29 -25.91 -20.35
C ALA A 132 7.54 -25.08 -20.07
N THR A 133 7.42 -23.80 -19.73
CA THR A 133 8.58 -22.98 -19.35
C THR A 133 9.23 -23.44 -18.06
N ILE A 134 8.45 -23.90 -17.07
CA ILE A 134 8.96 -24.46 -15.82
C ILE A 134 9.63 -25.81 -16.07
N ALA A 135 9.10 -26.64 -16.98
CA ALA A 135 9.73 -27.89 -17.38
C ALA A 135 11.07 -27.64 -18.08
N THR A 136 11.13 -26.71 -19.05
CA THR A 136 12.39 -26.39 -19.74
C THR A 136 13.40 -25.71 -18.81
N THR A 137 12.96 -24.77 -17.96
CA THR A 137 13.85 -24.09 -17.01
C THR A 137 14.23 -24.98 -15.83
N GLY A 138 13.38 -25.91 -15.44
CA GLY A 138 13.64 -26.93 -14.44
C GLY A 138 14.62 -27.99 -14.94
N GLU A 139 14.49 -28.44 -16.19
CA GLU A 139 15.49 -29.31 -16.84
C GLU A 139 16.84 -28.58 -17.00
N ASP A 140 16.84 -27.31 -17.42
CA ASP A 140 18.06 -26.49 -17.49
C ASP A 140 18.67 -26.25 -16.09
N ALA A 141 17.85 -26.05 -15.05
CA ALA A 141 18.33 -25.87 -13.67
C ALA A 141 18.85 -27.16 -13.01
N LEU A 142 18.34 -28.32 -13.43
CA LEU A 142 18.84 -29.63 -13.00
C LEU A 142 20.08 -30.07 -13.79
N SER A 143 20.26 -29.60 -15.02
CA SER A 143 21.43 -29.88 -15.86
C SER A 143 22.58 -28.89 -15.66
N LEU A 144 22.31 -27.68 -15.16
CA LEU A 144 23.33 -26.78 -14.66
C LEU A 144 23.68 -27.16 -13.21
N SER A 145 24.87 -27.74 -13.03
CA SER A 145 25.42 -28.01 -11.69
C SER A 145 25.32 -26.75 -10.80
N PHE A 146 24.92 -26.91 -9.54
CA PHE A 146 24.79 -25.80 -8.56
C PHE A 146 25.98 -24.82 -8.58
N ASP A 147 27.18 -25.34 -8.85
CA ASP A 147 28.43 -24.59 -8.97
C ASP A 147 28.42 -23.55 -10.12
N GLN A 148 27.72 -23.83 -11.22
CA GLN A 148 27.58 -22.93 -12.36
C GLN A 148 26.57 -21.80 -12.09
N VAL A 149 25.49 -22.10 -11.35
CA VAL A 149 24.52 -21.10 -10.90
C VAL A 149 25.19 -20.14 -9.91
N ILE A 150 25.98 -20.67 -8.97
CA ILE A 150 26.78 -19.88 -8.02
C ILE A 150 27.79 -19.00 -8.76
N LYS A 151 28.53 -19.54 -9.74
CA LYS A 151 29.46 -18.76 -10.58
C LYS A 151 28.77 -17.63 -11.36
N SER A 152 27.53 -17.83 -11.81
CA SER A 152 26.79 -16.84 -12.59
C SER A 152 26.17 -15.71 -11.74
N GLN A 153 25.74 -16.01 -10.51
CA GLN A 153 25.10 -15.03 -9.62
C GLN A 153 26.09 -14.33 -8.68
N VAL A 154 27.11 -15.05 -8.20
CA VAL A 154 28.09 -14.53 -7.22
C VAL A 154 29.36 -14.02 -7.90
N GLY A 155 29.60 -14.41 -9.16
CA GLY A 155 30.85 -14.14 -9.86
C GLY A 155 32.00 -15.05 -9.38
N GLU A 156 33.04 -15.16 -10.19
CA GLU A 156 34.23 -15.95 -9.86
C GLU A 156 34.98 -15.29 -8.69
N LEU A 157 35.21 -16.03 -7.60
CA LEU A 157 35.98 -15.51 -6.46
C LEU A 157 37.37 -15.08 -6.95
N PRO A 158 37.87 -13.90 -6.54
CA PRO A 158 39.20 -13.46 -6.91
C PRO A 158 40.22 -14.47 -6.37
N HIS A 159 41.12 -14.92 -7.24
CA HIS A 159 42.19 -15.83 -6.87
C HIS A 159 42.99 -15.18 -5.73
N PRO A 160 43.23 -15.89 -4.60
CA PRO A 160 44.03 -15.32 -3.52
C PRO A 160 45.42 -14.97 -4.08
N PRO A 161 45.99 -13.80 -3.71
CA PRO A 161 47.29 -13.41 -4.20
C PRO A 161 48.31 -14.49 -3.84
N SER A 162 48.97 -15.01 -4.87
CA SER A 162 50.00 -16.04 -4.76
C SER A 162 51.00 -15.62 -3.68
N ALA A 163 51.16 -16.47 -2.65
CA ALA A 163 51.99 -16.23 -1.46
C ALA A 163 53.49 -16.29 -1.77
N ALA A 164 53.95 -15.54 -2.77
CA ALA A 164 55.34 -15.48 -3.20
C ALA A 164 56.07 -14.22 -2.71
N GLY A 165 55.57 -13.55 -1.66
CA GLY A 165 56.10 -12.23 -1.26
C GLY A 165 56.00 -11.84 0.20
N TYR A 166 55.64 -12.72 1.13
CA TYR A 166 55.75 -12.39 2.56
C TYR A 166 57.04 -12.97 3.13
N ALA A 167 57.88 -12.05 3.59
CA ALA A 167 59.16 -12.30 4.19
C ALA A 167 59.03 -13.24 5.38
N ASP A 168 59.93 -14.23 5.38
CA ASP A 168 60.24 -15.15 6.46
C ASP A 168 60.88 -14.37 7.62
N GLY A 169 60.07 -13.62 8.35
CA GLY A 169 60.46 -12.75 9.44
C GLY A 169 59.65 -13.03 10.70
N GLU A 170 60.21 -13.88 11.56
CA GLU A 170 60.02 -13.80 13.02
C GLU A 170 58.59 -14.04 13.59
N LEU A 171 57.81 -14.96 13.01
CA LEU A 171 56.48 -15.37 13.52
C LEU A 171 56.37 -16.87 13.86
N GLY A 172 57.48 -17.59 13.89
CA GLY A 172 57.53 -19.06 13.95
C GLY A 172 57.03 -19.74 15.23
N SER A 173 56.64 -19.01 16.29
CA SER A 173 56.07 -19.62 17.51
C SER A 173 54.63 -19.20 17.79
N ASP A 174 54.23 -17.99 17.37
CA ASP A 174 52.88 -17.48 17.61
C ASP A 174 51.91 -17.98 16.55
N ALA A 175 52.38 -18.13 15.29
CA ALA A 175 51.61 -18.76 14.22
C ALA A 175 51.30 -20.24 14.50
N ASP A 176 52.24 -20.96 15.13
CA ASP A 176 52.02 -22.36 15.55
C ASP A 176 51.05 -22.46 16.74
N TYR A 177 51.07 -21.48 17.65
CA TYR A 177 50.10 -21.36 18.73
C TYR A 177 48.68 -21.05 18.22
N ASP A 178 48.56 -20.13 17.26
CA ASP A 178 47.29 -19.80 16.63
C ASP A 178 46.76 -20.95 15.75
N LEU A 179 47.64 -21.68 15.07
CA LEU A 179 47.27 -22.84 14.27
C LEU A 179 46.80 -24.01 15.15
N THR A 180 47.44 -24.23 16.30
CA THR A 180 46.97 -25.23 17.27
C THR A 180 45.67 -24.82 17.95
N ARG A 181 45.46 -23.51 18.21
CA ARG A 181 44.18 -22.96 18.70
C ARG A 181 43.06 -23.11 17.66
N LEU A 182 43.35 -22.86 16.39
CA LEU A 182 42.40 -23.04 15.29
C LEU A 182 42.04 -24.52 15.13
N LYS A 183 43.03 -25.43 15.15
CA LYS A 183 42.78 -26.87 15.13
C LYS A 183 41.89 -27.29 16.29
N LYS A 184 42.16 -26.80 17.51
CA LYS A 184 41.33 -27.08 18.68
C LYS A 184 39.90 -26.54 18.51
N ALA A 185 39.74 -25.34 17.96
CA ALA A 185 38.42 -24.77 17.67
C ALA A 185 37.66 -25.57 16.60
N ILE A 186 38.34 -26.04 15.56
CA ILE A 186 37.74 -26.88 14.51
C ILE A 186 37.32 -28.23 15.08
N PHE A 187 38.16 -28.87 15.92
CA PHE A 187 37.78 -30.12 16.57
C PHE A 187 36.64 -29.95 17.56
N ALA A 188 36.61 -28.85 18.33
CA ALA A 188 35.50 -28.55 19.22
C ALA A 188 34.20 -28.29 18.46
N ALA A 189 34.24 -27.52 17.37
CA ALA A 189 33.07 -27.27 16.51
C ALA A 189 32.60 -28.55 15.82
N LYS A 190 33.52 -29.41 15.36
CA LYS A 190 33.18 -30.72 14.79
C LYS A 190 32.49 -31.61 15.83
N GLN A 191 33.01 -31.63 17.05
CA GLN A 191 32.41 -32.39 18.14
C GLN A 191 31.02 -31.85 18.50
N GLU A 192 30.83 -30.53 18.57
CA GLU A 192 29.52 -29.91 18.83
C GLU A 192 28.51 -30.25 17.72
N ILE A 193 28.94 -30.25 16.45
CA ILE A 193 28.10 -30.67 15.32
C ILE A 193 27.73 -32.16 15.43
N GLU A 194 28.69 -33.02 15.76
CA GLU A 194 28.44 -34.46 15.91
C GLU A 194 27.53 -34.76 17.11
N GLU A 195 27.67 -34.02 18.20
CA GLU A 195 26.76 -34.08 19.35
C GLU A 195 25.35 -33.57 18.97
N HIS A 196 25.24 -32.49 18.18
CA HIS A 196 23.96 -32.00 17.68
C HIS A 196 23.31 -32.95 16.68
N GLU A 197 24.09 -33.60 15.83
CA GLU A 197 23.64 -34.61 14.88
C GLU A 197 23.18 -35.87 15.62
N GLN A 198 23.94 -36.34 16.60
CA GLN A 198 23.53 -37.45 17.46
C GLN A 198 22.30 -37.11 18.31
N ALA A 199 22.21 -35.90 18.86
CA ALA A 199 21.03 -35.43 19.58
C ALA A 199 19.82 -35.28 18.66
N SER A 200 20.01 -34.84 17.42
CA SER A 200 18.96 -34.78 16.39
C SER A 200 18.50 -36.19 15.99
N LEU A 201 19.43 -37.14 15.83
CA LEU A 201 19.12 -38.54 15.54
C LEU A 201 18.41 -39.23 16.72
N GLN A 202 18.78 -38.90 17.96
CA GLN A 202 18.10 -39.40 19.16
C GLN A 202 16.73 -38.75 19.39
N ALA A 203 16.58 -37.46 19.09
CA ALA A 203 15.32 -36.73 19.20
C ALA A 203 14.33 -37.11 18.07
N ASN A 204 14.83 -37.39 16.87
CA ASN A 204 14.02 -37.75 15.71
C ASN A 204 13.91 -39.25 15.46
N GLY A 205 14.66 -40.10 16.19
CA GLY A 205 14.37 -41.51 16.40
C GLY A 205 14.01 -42.34 15.16
N VAL A 206 14.49 -41.99 13.96
CA VAL A 206 14.17 -42.71 12.73
C VAL A 206 15.39 -42.70 11.83
N ALA A 207 16.05 -43.87 11.75
CA ALA A 207 16.90 -44.20 10.62
C ALA A 207 16.07 -44.18 9.33
N ASP A 208 16.68 -43.64 8.30
CA ASP A 208 16.18 -43.19 7.00
C ASP A 208 15.51 -44.27 6.10
N SER A 209 14.63 -45.12 6.64
CA SER A 209 14.08 -46.23 5.84
C SER A 209 12.58 -46.49 5.93
N HIS A 210 11.78 -45.80 6.73
CA HIS A 210 10.31 -45.90 6.61
C HIS A 210 9.55 -44.77 7.34
N VAL A 211 9.50 -43.57 6.76
CA VAL A 211 8.61 -42.51 7.26
C VAL A 211 7.16 -42.93 7.03
N SER A 212 6.44 -43.26 8.10
CA SER A 212 5.02 -43.59 7.98
C SER A 212 4.23 -42.32 7.61
N PRO A 213 3.36 -42.33 6.58
CA PRO A 213 2.65 -41.12 6.13
C PRO A 213 1.74 -40.52 7.22
N MET A 214 1.35 -41.33 8.22
CA MET A 214 0.59 -40.87 9.38
C MET A 214 1.43 -40.06 10.38
N ALA A 215 2.74 -40.27 10.45
CA ALA A 215 3.64 -39.43 11.25
C ALA A 215 3.81 -38.05 10.60
N ASP A 216 3.94 -38.00 9.26
CA ASP A 216 4.01 -36.74 8.52
C ASP A 216 2.72 -35.93 8.62
N LEU A 217 1.55 -36.58 8.53
CA LEU A 217 0.27 -35.90 8.74
C LEU A 217 0.14 -35.34 10.16
N LYS A 218 0.62 -36.06 11.18
CA LYS A 218 0.62 -35.57 12.56
C LYS A 218 1.62 -34.43 12.76
N ALA A 219 2.80 -34.51 12.14
CA ALA A 219 3.77 -33.43 12.16
C ALA A 219 3.20 -32.18 11.48
N LEU A 220 2.56 -32.33 10.32
CA LEU A 220 1.90 -31.24 9.59
C LEU A 220 0.72 -30.65 10.38
N GLN A 221 -0.07 -31.49 11.05
CA GLN A 221 -1.15 -31.02 11.92
C GLN A 221 -0.60 -30.24 13.12
N LYS A 222 0.53 -30.69 13.68
CA LYS A 222 1.20 -30.00 14.78
C LYS A 222 1.78 -28.66 14.33
N THR A 223 2.48 -28.60 13.19
CA THR A 223 3.00 -27.34 12.64
C THR A 223 1.87 -26.39 12.27
N HIS A 224 0.77 -26.91 11.73
CA HIS A 224 -0.42 -26.10 11.47
C HIS A 224 -1.00 -25.53 12.76
N SER A 225 -1.15 -26.34 13.82
CA SER A 225 -1.66 -25.85 15.11
C SER A 225 -0.75 -24.81 15.76
N GLU A 226 0.57 -24.96 15.60
CA GLU A 226 1.58 -24.03 16.12
C GLU A 226 1.59 -22.72 15.33
N LEU A 227 1.42 -22.79 14.00
CA LEU A 227 1.30 -21.60 13.15
C LEU A 227 -0.01 -20.85 13.42
N THR A 228 -1.11 -21.58 13.66
CA THR A 228 -2.39 -20.97 14.05
C THR A 228 -2.27 -20.28 15.40
N THR A 229 -1.69 -20.92 16.42
CA THR A 229 -1.47 -20.28 17.72
C THR A 229 -0.50 -19.10 17.62
N TRP A 230 0.52 -19.18 16.77
CA TRP A 230 1.40 -18.04 16.50
C TRP A 230 0.64 -16.89 15.84
N MET A 231 -0.19 -17.15 14.83
CA MET A 231 -1.03 -16.12 14.19
C MET A 231 -2.04 -15.53 15.16
N GLU A 232 -2.71 -16.35 15.97
CA GLU A 232 -3.62 -15.89 17.01
C GLU A 232 -2.91 -14.99 18.01
N ASN A 233 -1.68 -15.35 18.42
CA ASN A 233 -0.88 -14.51 19.30
C ASN A 233 -0.46 -13.19 18.61
N GLN A 234 -0.05 -13.23 17.33
CA GLN A 234 0.25 -12.00 16.58
C GLN A 234 -0.99 -11.13 16.40
N LEU A 235 -2.16 -11.72 16.16
CA LEU A 235 -3.43 -11.01 16.06
C LEU A 235 -3.87 -10.43 17.42
N ALA A 236 -3.64 -11.14 18.53
CA ALA A 236 -3.86 -10.63 19.87
C ALA A 236 -2.94 -9.44 20.17
N MET A 237 -1.66 -9.51 19.82
CA MET A 237 -0.74 -8.36 19.97
C MET A 237 -1.14 -7.16 19.12
N ILE A 238 -1.73 -7.37 17.93
CA ILE A 238 -2.26 -6.29 17.08
C ILE A 238 -3.57 -5.74 17.66
N SER A 239 -4.43 -6.60 18.20
CA SER A 239 -5.69 -6.21 18.87
C SER A 239 -5.43 -5.41 20.13
N ASP A 240 -4.44 -5.78 20.95
CA ASP A 240 -4.01 -5.02 22.13
C ASP A 240 -3.43 -3.66 21.73
N LEU A 241 -2.76 -3.57 20.57
CA LEU A 241 -2.26 -2.28 20.05
C LEU A 241 -3.40 -1.36 19.56
N ASP A 242 -4.54 -1.90 19.13
CA ASP A 242 -5.74 -1.14 18.74
C ASP A 242 -6.69 -0.87 19.95
N SER A 243 -6.55 -1.64 21.04
CA SER A 243 -7.33 -1.50 22.27
C SER A 243 -6.66 -0.62 23.34
N THR A 244 -5.42 -0.15 23.12
CA THR A 244 -4.73 0.76 24.06
C THR A 244 -5.15 2.23 23.92
N LYS A 245 -6.23 2.52 23.17
CA LYS A 245 -6.74 3.88 23.01
C LYS A 245 -8.17 4.14 23.43
N ASP A 246 -8.96 3.12 23.79
CA ASP A 246 -10.29 3.31 24.36
C ASP A 246 -10.58 2.18 25.36
N ASP A 247 -11.23 2.55 26.47
CA ASP A 247 -11.85 1.68 27.49
C ASP A 247 -11.02 1.27 28.72
N ASP A 248 -10.72 2.30 29.52
CA ASP A 248 -10.94 2.23 30.97
C ASP A 248 -12.45 2.33 31.25
N ASN A 249 -13.19 1.21 31.17
CA ASN A 249 -14.39 0.99 31.99
C ASN A 249 -15.06 -0.39 31.81
N THR A 250 -15.25 -1.08 32.93
CA THR A 250 -16.39 -1.96 33.25
C THR A 250 -16.70 -3.16 32.34
N SER A 251 -16.44 -4.36 32.86
CA SER A 251 -17.46 -5.31 33.38
C SER A 251 -16.85 -6.71 33.47
N GLN A 252 -16.44 -7.13 34.67
CA GLN A 252 -17.22 -8.03 35.53
C GLN A 252 -17.49 -9.42 34.94
N ALA A 253 -16.71 -10.36 35.47
CA ALA A 253 -17.00 -11.76 35.67
C ALA A 253 -18.50 -12.09 35.77
N ALA A 254 -18.96 -13.03 34.95
CA ALA A 254 -20.16 -13.81 35.22
C ALA A 254 -19.72 -15.18 35.80
N PRO A 255 -20.31 -15.63 36.92
CA PRO A 255 -19.98 -16.92 37.51
C PRO A 255 -20.80 -18.05 36.89
N ASP A 256 -20.15 -19.21 36.79
CA ASP A 256 -20.77 -20.51 36.61
C ASP A 256 -21.90 -20.75 37.63
N HIS A 257 -23.08 -21.12 37.14
CA HIS A 257 -24.06 -21.84 37.93
C HIS A 257 -24.44 -23.13 37.21
N HIS A 258 -23.94 -24.23 37.75
CA HIS A 258 -24.40 -25.58 37.46
C HIS A 258 -25.44 -25.99 38.52
N SER A 259 -26.28 -26.96 38.13
CA SER A 259 -27.10 -27.86 38.94
C SER A 259 -28.56 -27.50 39.29
N GLN A 260 -29.45 -28.28 38.67
CA GLN A 260 -30.57 -29.02 39.29
C GLN A 260 -31.88 -28.28 39.59
N SER A 261 -32.81 -28.39 38.63
CA SER A 261 -34.22 -28.69 38.90
C SER A 261 -34.85 -29.31 37.65
N GLU A 262 -34.67 -30.63 37.48
CA GLU A 262 -35.61 -31.44 36.69
C GLU A 262 -36.87 -31.63 37.53
N ASP A 263 -38.03 -31.34 36.93
CA ASP A 263 -39.42 -31.58 37.36
C ASP A 263 -40.26 -30.29 37.40
N THR A 264 -40.65 -29.84 36.21
CA THR A 264 -41.97 -29.26 35.84
C THR A 264 -41.90 -28.73 34.41
N PRO A 265 -42.82 -29.06 33.48
CA PRO A 265 -42.96 -28.27 32.26
C PRO A 265 -43.58 -26.93 32.67
N ALA A 266 -42.73 -25.96 33.00
CA ALA A 266 -43.10 -24.68 33.64
C ALA A 266 -43.94 -23.72 32.78
N PHE A 267 -44.37 -24.13 31.57
CA PHE A 267 -45.29 -23.38 30.74
C PHE A 267 -46.27 -24.36 30.08
N SER A 268 -47.55 -24.19 30.34
CA SER A 268 -48.58 -24.93 29.61
C SER A 268 -48.60 -24.46 28.15
N LEU A 269 -49.04 -25.31 27.22
CA LEU A 269 -49.09 -24.94 25.80
C LEU A 269 -49.95 -23.68 25.57
N THR A 270 -50.98 -23.49 26.39
CA THR A 270 -51.81 -22.29 26.44
C THR A 270 -51.07 -21.04 26.94
N ASP A 271 -50.09 -21.19 27.84
CA ASP A 271 -49.24 -20.07 28.27
C ASP A 271 -48.31 -19.63 27.14
N ILE A 272 -47.78 -20.59 26.37
CA ILE A 272 -46.93 -20.30 25.20
C ILE A 272 -47.75 -19.59 24.11
N GLU A 273 -48.98 -20.05 23.85
CA GLU A 273 -49.89 -19.39 22.92
C GLU A 273 -50.21 -17.96 23.36
N SER A 274 -50.56 -17.74 24.64
CA SER A 274 -50.85 -16.39 25.14
C SER A 274 -49.62 -15.45 25.11
N LEU A 275 -48.42 -15.97 25.42
CA LEU A 275 -47.18 -15.22 25.28
C LEU A 275 -46.87 -14.89 23.82
N TYR A 276 -47.18 -15.80 22.90
CA TYR A 276 -47.01 -15.56 21.48
C TYR A 276 -48.02 -14.55 20.94
N ASP A 277 -49.27 -14.57 21.40
CA ASP A 277 -50.28 -13.57 21.06
C ASP A 277 -49.89 -12.19 21.60
N GLN A 278 -49.41 -12.11 22.84
CA GLN A 278 -48.88 -10.87 23.42
C GLN A 278 -47.64 -10.35 22.65
N TYR A 279 -46.78 -11.25 22.18
CA TYR A 279 -45.68 -10.92 21.30
C TYR A 279 -46.16 -10.41 19.93
N LEU A 280 -47.19 -11.01 19.35
CA LEU A 280 -47.77 -10.56 18.09
C LEU A 280 -48.44 -9.20 18.23
N GLU A 281 -49.20 -8.96 19.29
CA GLU A 281 -49.83 -7.67 19.58
C GLU A 281 -48.80 -6.56 19.79
N SER A 282 -47.76 -6.81 20.60
CA SER A 282 -46.68 -5.85 20.80
C SER A 282 -45.92 -5.56 19.49
N ARG A 283 -45.71 -6.57 18.63
CA ARG A 283 -45.08 -6.41 17.32
C ARG A 283 -45.97 -5.67 16.33
N GLN A 284 -47.27 -5.92 16.32
CA GLN A 284 -48.24 -5.18 15.51
C GLN A 284 -48.29 -3.72 15.92
N ARG A 285 -48.34 -3.43 17.22
CA ARG A 285 -48.28 -2.07 17.76
C ARG A 285 -46.98 -1.36 17.38
N LEU A 286 -45.84 -2.05 17.41
CA LEU A 286 -44.56 -1.50 16.97
C LEU A 286 -44.57 -1.17 15.47
N LEU A 287 -45.09 -2.09 14.63
CA LEU A 287 -45.22 -1.87 13.20
C LEU A 287 -46.20 -0.73 12.89
N GLU A 288 -47.27 -0.55 13.65
CA GLU A 288 -48.20 0.57 13.50
C GLU A 288 -47.51 1.91 13.80
N ILE A 289 -46.71 1.99 14.87
CA ILE A 289 -45.91 3.19 15.20
C ILE A 289 -44.87 3.50 14.11
N VAL A 290 -44.22 2.47 13.54
CA VAL A 290 -43.23 2.66 12.47
C VAL A 290 -43.88 3.02 11.14
N SER A 291 -45.02 2.42 10.80
CA SER A 291 -45.72 2.66 9.52
C SER A 291 -46.47 3.99 9.49
N THR A 292 -47.01 4.45 10.62
CA THR A 292 -47.56 5.81 10.74
C THR A 292 -46.48 6.88 10.57
N GLN A 293 -45.22 6.57 10.90
CA GLN A 293 -44.08 7.47 10.70
C GLN A 293 -43.58 7.52 9.24
N GLU A 294 -43.67 6.44 8.47
CA GLU A 294 -43.34 6.46 7.03
C GLU A 294 -44.35 7.30 6.21
N GLN A 295 -45.56 7.52 6.74
CA GLN A 295 -46.61 8.31 6.10
C GLN A 295 -46.58 9.81 6.46
N GLU A 296 -45.81 10.22 7.48
CA GLU A 296 -45.67 11.63 7.82
C GLU A 296 -44.52 12.25 7.00
N PRO A 297 -44.79 13.26 6.13
CA PRO A 297 -43.76 13.86 5.31
C PRO A 297 -42.66 14.49 6.18
N LEU A 298 -41.40 14.25 5.81
CA LEU A 298 -40.16 14.63 6.50
C LEU A 298 -39.98 16.14 6.84
N ASP A 299 -40.97 16.98 6.55
CA ASP A 299 -40.92 18.44 6.67
C ASP A 299 -41.70 19.01 7.88
N SER A 300 -42.32 18.21 8.74
CA SER A 300 -42.96 18.71 9.97
C SER A 300 -41.95 18.83 11.14
N PRO A 301 -41.92 19.98 11.87
CA PRO A 301 -41.14 20.13 13.09
C PRO A 301 -41.83 19.42 14.27
N PRO A 302 -41.09 19.02 15.32
CA PRO A 302 -41.63 18.25 16.42
C PRO A 302 -42.71 19.05 17.15
N SER A 303 -43.95 18.56 17.14
CA SER A 303 -44.92 18.97 18.13
C SER A 303 -44.39 18.54 19.50
N SER A 304 -44.03 19.52 20.32
CA SER A 304 -43.74 19.35 21.73
C SER A 304 -44.84 18.48 22.37
N PRO A 305 -44.54 17.60 23.34
CA PRO A 305 -45.58 16.88 24.05
C PRO A 305 -46.37 17.90 24.86
N GLU A 306 -47.48 18.39 24.30
CA GLU A 306 -48.51 19.05 25.09
C GLU A 306 -49.02 17.98 26.06
N PRO A 307 -48.89 18.17 27.39
CA PRO A 307 -49.49 17.24 28.32
C PRO A 307 -50.99 17.31 28.09
N SER A 308 -51.52 16.30 27.42
CA SER A 308 -52.95 16.09 27.23
C SER A 308 -53.62 16.16 28.59
N ARG A 309 -54.13 17.34 28.93
CA ARG A 309 -54.97 17.61 30.09
C ARG A 309 -56.33 16.97 29.78
N ARG A 310 -56.38 15.64 29.77
CA ARG A 310 -57.64 14.91 29.78
C ARG A 310 -58.34 15.23 31.09
N ARG A 311 -59.40 16.00 30.94
CA ARG A 311 -60.39 16.35 31.94
C ARG A 311 -60.77 15.08 32.72
N ALA A 312 -60.45 15.08 34.02
CA ALA A 312 -60.91 14.07 34.94
C ALA A 312 -62.45 14.14 35.02
N THR A 313 -63.10 13.08 34.56
CA THR A 313 -64.44 12.68 35.00
C THR A 313 -64.38 11.20 35.36
N THR A 314 -64.18 10.97 36.66
CA THR A 314 -64.69 9.88 37.50
C THR A 314 -65.25 8.64 36.79
N THR A 315 -64.57 7.50 36.89
CA THR A 315 -65.04 6.32 37.64
C THR A 315 -63.92 5.29 37.75
N SER A 316 -63.75 4.75 38.94
CA SER A 316 -62.77 3.74 39.34
C SER A 316 -63.03 2.40 38.64
N GLU A 317 -61.98 1.76 38.11
CA GLU A 317 -61.61 0.38 38.42
C GLU A 317 -60.20 0.11 37.88
N SER A 318 -59.49 -0.73 38.63
CA SER A 318 -58.05 -0.91 38.70
C SER A 318 -57.41 -1.54 37.45
N GLU A 319 -56.55 -0.77 36.77
CA GLU A 319 -55.49 -1.30 35.89
C GLU A 319 -54.12 -0.84 36.41
N PRO A 320 -53.08 -1.71 36.41
CA PRO A 320 -51.75 -1.33 36.81
C PRO A 320 -51.19 -0.34 35.80
N THR A 321 -50.89 0.86 36.27
CA THR A 321 -50.28 1.93 35.51
C THR A 321 -48.85 1.52 35.17
N THR A 322 -48.67 0.84 34.04
CA THR A 322 -47.35 0.66 33.43
C THR A 322 -46.91 2.03 32.95
N LEU A 323 -45.92 2.60 33.63
CA LEU A 323 -45.20 3.78 33.14
C LEU A 323 -44.79 3.50 31.69
N PRO A 324 -45.03 4.41 30.73
CA PRO A 324 -44.60 4.20 29.37
C PRO A 324 -43.09 3.96 29.39
N ASN A 325 -42.69 2.76 28.98
CA ASN A 325 -41.29 2.38 28.93
C ASN A 325 -40.53 3.44 28.13
N THR A 326 -39.44 3.96 28.67
CA THR A 326 -38.64 5.02 28.03
C THR A 326 -38.14 4.63 26.63
N SER A 327 -38.09 3.32 26.34
CA SER A 327 -37.83 2.76 25.01
C SER A 327 -38.94 3.05 23.98
N GLU A 328 -40.21 3.05 24.39
CA GLU A 328 -41.35 3.40 23.52
C GLU A 328 -41.37 4.87 23.14
N LEU A 329 -40.90 5.74 24.04
CA LEU A 329 -40.74 7.18 23.79
C LEU A 329 -39.58 7.51 22.84
N LEU A 330 -38.56 6.64 22.75
CA LEU A 330 -37.35 6.89 21.97
C LEU A 330 -37.42 6.26 20.56
N LEU A 331 -38.24 5.21 20.37
CA LEU A 331 -38.50 4.55 19.10
C LEU A 331 -38.74 5.50 17.92
N PRO A 332 -39.62 6.53 18.00
CA PRO A 332 -39.87 7.44 16.88
C PRO A 332 -38.65 8.30 16.50
N TYR A 333 -37.68 8.46 17.41
CA TYR A 333 -36.46 9.21 17.13
C TYR A 333 -35.31 8.34 16.61
N LEU A 334 -35.40 7.00 16.70
CA LEU A 334 -34.32 6.10 16.31
C LEU A 334 -33.98 6.17 14.83
N THR A 335 -34.97 6.32 13.95
CA THR A 335 -34.76 6.47 12.50
C THR A 335 -33.98 7.76 12.20
N ARG A 336 -34.37 8.88 12.82
CA ARG A 336 -33.68 10.17 12.66
C ARG A 336 -32.28 10.14 13.29
N LEU A 337 -32.10 9.52 14.45
CA LEU A 337 -30.80 9.36 15.11
C LEU A 337 -29.85 8.46 14.32
N THR A 338 -30.36 7.38 13.73
CA THR A 338 -29.54 6.50 12.88
C THR A 338 -29.14 7.18 11.57
N LEU A 339 -30.05 7.93 10.94
CA LEU A 339 -29.74 8.76 9.78
C LEU A 339 -28.68 9.83 10.13
N ALA A 340 -28.84 10.54 11.25
CA ALA A 340 -27.86 11.52 11.72
C ALA A 340 -26.48 10.89 12.03
N LYS A 341 -26.46 9.67 12.58
CA LYS A 341 -25.22 8.90 12.78
C LYS A 341 -24.60 8.47 11.44
N GLN A 342 -25.41 8.14 10.45
CA GLN A 342 -24.92 7.78 9.12
C GLN A 342 -24.36 8.99 8.37
N SER A 343 -25.03 10.15 8.45
CA SER A 343 -24.55 11.39 7.84
C SER A 343 -23.25 11.88 8.49
N SER A 344 -23.13 11.81 9.82
CA SER A 344 -21.90 12.16 10.52
C SER A 344 -20.72 11.25 10.16
N ARG A 345 -20.97 9.93 10.04
CA ARG A 345 -19.98 8.96 9.54
C ARG A 345 -19.53 9.27 8.11
N SER A 346 -20.48 9.57 7.22
CA SER A 346 -20.19 9.93 5.83
C SER A 346 -19.32 11.20 5.74
N LEU A 347 -19.67 12.24 6.52
CA LEU A 347 -18.93 13.50 6.56
C LEU A 347 -17.51 13.29 7.12
N LEU A 348 -17.36 12.46 8.16
CA LEU A 348 -16.04 12.09 8.70
C LEU A 348 -15.21 11.34 7.64
N GLN A 349 -15.80 10.40 6.92
CA GLN A 349 -15.13 9.68 5.83
C GLN A 349 -14.69 10.62 4.72
N GLN A 350 -15.55 11.55 4.30
CA GLN A 350 -15.21 12.55 3.30
C GLN A 350 -14.06 13.46 3.78
N THR A 351 -14.11 13.90 5.04
CA THR A 351 -13.09 14.77 5.64
C THR A 351 -11.73 14.08 5.75
N THR A 352 -11.73 12.81 6.16
CA THR A 352 -10.48 12.02 6.22
C THR A 352 -9.93 11.75 4.81
N PHE A 353 -10.79 11.48 3.84
CA PHE A 353 -10.39 11.31 2.44
C PHE A 353 -9.75 12.58 1.86
N THR A 354 -10.37 13.76 2.05
CA THR A 354 -9.83 15.03 1.56
C THR A 354 -8.51 15.38 2.23
N ARG A 355 -8.38 15.15 3.54
CA ARG A 355 -7.11 15.34 4.27
C ARG A 355 -5.99 14.46 3.73
N ARG A 356 -6.29 13.18 3.42
CA ARG A 356 -5.32 12.28 2.79
C ARG A 356 -4.93 12.77 1.40
N GLN A 357 -5.89 13.17 0.58
CA GLN A 357 -5.61 13.71 -0.76
C GLN A 357 -4.69 14.94 -0.70
N ILE A 358 -4.97 15.89 0.20
CA ILE A 358 -4.14 17.07 0.42
C ILE A 358 -2.71 16.67 0.82
N SER A 359 -2.56 15.80 1.82
CA SER A 359 -1.23 15.34 2.25
C SER A 359 -0.46 14.63 1.13
N THR A 360 -1.12 13.81 0.31
CA THR A 360 -0.47 13.18 -0.85
C THR A 360 -0.08 14.19 -1.92
N ALA A 361 -0.88 15.24 -2.14
CA ALA A 361 -0.55 16.32 -3.07
C ALA A 361 0.64 17.13 -2.55
N GLU A 362 0.66 17.49 -1.27
CA GLU A 362 1.76 18.18 -0.61
C GLU A 362 3.07 17.40 -0.70
N SER A 363 3.05 16.11 -0.35
CA SER A 363 4.22 15.23 -0.46
C SER A 363 4.74 15.16 -1.90
N ARG A 364 3.86 15.00 -2.90
CA ARG A 364 4.26 15.02 -4.32
C ARG A 364 4.85 16.36 -4.74
N THR A 365 4.28 17.48 -4.27
CA THR A 365 4.85 18.81 -4.57
C THR A 365 6.21 18.99 -3.92
N GLN A 366 6.41 18.49 -2.71
CA GLN A 366 7.70 18.55 -2.02
C GLN A 366 8.75 17.70 -2.73
N GLU A 367 8.40 16.48 -3.16
CA GLU A 367 9.28 15.61 -3.94
C GLU A 367 9.67 16.27 -5.28
N LEU A 368 8.70 16.84 -5.98
CA LEU A 368 8.94 17.54 -7.24
C LEU A 368 9.85 18.77 -7.02
N LEU A 369 9.61 19.56 -5.97
CA LEU A 369 10.46 20.71 -5.64
C LEU A 369 11.87 20.29 -5.25
N ALA A 370 12.04 19.22 -4.48
CA ALA A 370 13.35 18.66 -4.13
C ALA A 370 14.08 18.19 -5.39
N ARG A 371 13.39 17.45 -6.27
CA ARG A 371 13.93 17.02 -7.56
C ARG A 371 14.33 18.19 -8.45
N LEU A 372 13.50 19.22 -8.56
CA LEU A 372 13.83 20.44 -9.31
C LEU A 372 15.01 21.19 -8.69
N ALA A 373 15.16 21.18 -7.36
CA ALA A 373 16.32 21.75 -6.69
C ALA A 373 17.60 20.98 -7.02
N ASP A 374 17.55 19.65 -6.99
CA ASP A 374 18.68 18.78 -7.36
C ASP A 374 19.05 18.92 -8.85
N GLU A 375 18.04 19.02 -9.72
CA GLU A 375 18.21 19.21 -11.17
C GLU A 375 18.57 20.66 -11.53
N SER A 376 18.40 21.63 -10.63
CA SER A 376 18.73 23.05 -10.89
C SER A 376 20.22 23.26 -11.21
N HIS A 377 21.08 22.36 -10.72
CA HIS A 377 22.52 22.35 -11.00
C HIS A 377 22.85 21.91 -12.44
N LEU A 378 21.92 21.22 -13.12
CA LEU A 378 22.05 20.82 -14.52
C LEU A 378 21.78 21.99 -15.48
N VAL A 379 21.15 23.07 -15.00
CA VAL A 379 21.01 24.31 -15.76
C VAL A 379 22.37 25.02 -15.73
N GLN A 380 23.11 24.90 -16.83
CA GLN A 380 24.46 25.46 -16.94
C GLN A 380 24.45 26.97 -16.63
N PRO A 381 25.42 27.48 -15.83
CA PRO A 381 25.51 28.89 -15.47
C PRO A 381 25.77 29.81 -16.69
N GLU A 382 26.12 29.24 -17.84
CA GLU A 382 26.36 29.95 -19.10
C GLU A 382 25.05 30.54 -19.66
N HIS A 383 23.90 29.90 -19.43
CA HIS A 383 22.59 30.46 -19.77
C HIS A 383 22.16 31.61 -18.84
N ARG A 384 22.86 31.85 -17.72
CA ARG A 384 22.57 33.03 -16.89
C ARG A 384 23.13 34.33 -17.50
N ARG A 385 23.96 34.22 -18.56
CA ARG A 385 24.71 35.33 -19.17
C ARG A 385 24.24 35.69 -20.59
N GLY A 386 22.93 35.74 -20.81
CA GLY A 386 22.33 36.54 -21.89
C GLY A 386 22.40 35.97 -23.32
N GLU A 387 22.80 34.72 -23.51
CA GLU A 387 22.72 34.03 -24.80
C GLU A 387 21.25 33.88 -25.28
N PRO A 388 21.00 33.82 -26.60
CA PRO A 388 19.65 33.79 -27.17
C PRO A 388 18.80 32.64 -26.61
N GLN A 389 19.40 31.45 -26.40
CA GLN A 389 18.69 30.30 -25.85
C GLN A 389 18.18 30.55 -24.44
N ALA A 390 18.92 31.29 -23.60
CA ALA A 390 18.48 31.65 -22.25
C ALA A 390 17.27 32.59 -22.21
N ARG A 391 17.09 33.41 -23.24
CA ARG A 391 15.91 34.29 -23.35
C ARG A 391 14.65 33.47 -23.60
N ASP A 392 14.74 32.42 -24.42
CA ASP A 392 13.63 31.51 -24.69
C ASP A 392 13.24 30.74 -23.43
N TRP A 393 14.22 30.23 -22.66
CA TRP A 393 13.95 29.61 -21.36
C TRP A 393 13.32 30.58 -20.36
N LYS A 394 13.79 31.83 -20.31
CA LYS A 394 13.20 32.86 -19.45
C LYS A 394 11.76 33.17 -19.85
N ALA A 395 11.49 33.36 -21.14
CA ALA A 395 10.15 33.63 -21.65
C ALA A 395 9.21 32.44 -21.40
N ALA A 396 9.67 31.21 -21.63
CA ALA A 396 8.91 29.99 -21.34
C ALA A 396 8.65 29.82 -19.84
N ALA A 397 9.61 30.17 -18.97
CA ALA A 397 9.41 30.15 -17.53
C ALA A 397 8.40 31.22 -17.08
N GLU A 398 8.47 32.42 -17.64
CA GLU A 398 7.49 33.48 -17.39
C GLU A 398 6.09 33.05 -17.84
N GLU A 399 5.95 32.47 -19.03
CA GLU A 399 4.67 31.92 -19.54
C GLU A 399 4.15 30.76 -18.66
N ALA A 400 5.00 29.81 -18.29
CA ALA A 400 4.65 28.70 -17.41
C ALA A 400 4.23 29.19 -16.01
N SER A 401 4.90 30.22 -15.48
CA SER A 401 4.53 30.83 -14.21
C SER A 401 3.18 31.54 -14.30
N ALA A 402 2.93 32.27 -15.38
CA ALA A 402 1.68 32.99 -15.61
C ALA A 402 0.49 32.03 -15.80
N THR A 403 0.69 30.94 -16.55
CA THR A 403 -0.34 29.90 -16.73
C THR A 403 -0.62 29.15 -15.42
N THR A 404 0.40 28.86 -14.62
CA THR A 404 0.24 28.24 -13.30
C THR A 404 -0.51 29.18 -12.34
N LEU A 405 -0.17 30.47 -12.34
CA LEU A 405 -0.89 31.49 -11.57
C LEU A 405 -2.36 31.59 -12.01
N HIS A 406 -2.60 31.64 -13.32
CA HIS A 406 -3.97 31.73 -13.84
C HIS A 406 -4.82 30.50 -13.46
N THR A 407 -4.26 29.29 -13.62
CA THR A 407 -4.98 28.05 -13.27
C THR A 407 -5.21 27.91 -11.77
N SER A 408 -4.25 28.31 -10.93
CA SER A 408 -4.42 28.33 -9.47
C SER A 408 -5.45 29.37 -9.03
N MET A 409 -5.44 30.58 -9.61
CA MET A 409 -6.48 31.59 -9.37
C MET A 409 -7.87 31.11 -9.78
N LYS A 410 -8.01 30.47 -10.94
CA LYS A 410 -9.29 29.90 -11.38
C LYS A 410 -9.80 28.84 -10.40
N LYS A 411 -8.91 27.95 -9.93
CA LYS A 411 -9.25 26.95 -8.91
C LYS A 411 -9.64 27.60 -7.59
N LEU A 412 -8.93 28.64 -7.15
CA LEU A 412 -9.24 29.40 -5.94
C LEU A 412 -10.62 30.06 -6.03
N GLN A 413 -10.93 30.73 -7.14
CA GLN A 413 -12.25 31.31 -7.38
C GLN A 413 -13.36 30.25 -7.36
N SER A 414 -13.15 29.10 -8.01
CA SER A 414 -14.11 28.01 -7.97
C SER A 414 -14.31 27.43 -6.56
N GLY A 415 -13.23 27.35 -5.77
CA GLY A 415 -13.26 26.92 -4.39
C GLY A 415 -13.99 27.92 -3.50
N GLN A 416 -13.75 29.22 -3.70
CA GLN A 416 -14.45 30.28 -2.99
C GLN A 416 -15.95 30.26 -3.30
N ALA A 417 -16.35 30.14 -4.58
CA ALA A 417 -17.75 30.04 -4.96
C ALA A 417 -18.43 28.80 -4.34
N ALA A 418 -17.72 27.66 -4.29
CA ALA A 418 -18.22 26.45 -3.63
C ALA A 418 -18.35 26.64 -2.11
N ALA A 419 -17.38 27.30 -1.46
CA ALA A 419 -17.42 27.60 -0.03
C ALA A 419 -18.54 28.58 0.31
N GLU A 420 -18.75 29.63 -0.48
CA GLU A 420 -19.87 30.56 -0.33
C GLU A 420 -21.22 29.86 -0.54
N SER A 421 -21.32 28.95 -1.51
CA SER A 421 -22.52 28.13 -1.72
C SER A 421 -22.81 27.24 -0.50
N ALA A 422 -21.78 26.60 0.05
CA ALA A 422 -21.90 25.79 1.26
C ALA A 422 -22.23 26.62 2.51
N ALA A 423 -21.70 27.84 2.62
CA ALA A 423 -22.06 28.76 3.69
C ALA A 423 -23.53 29.18 3.59
N ARG A 424 -24.01 29.53 2.39
CA ARG A 424 -25.43 29.86 2.16
C ARG A 424 -26.36 28.69 2.45
N SER A 425 -25.98 27.46 2.10
CA SER A 425 -26.80 26.29 2.44
C SER A 425 -26.83 26.04 3.94
N LEU A 426 -25.71 26.27 4.64
CA LEU A 426 -25.64 26.18 6.10
C LEU A 426 -26.49 27.27 6.78
N ASP A 427 -26.42 28.51 6.30
CA ASP A 427 -27.26 29.61 6.79
C ASP A 427 -28.76 29.33 6.53
N ALA A 428 -29.11 28.74 5.40
CA ALA A 428 -30.48 28.33 5.09
C ALA A 428 -30.97 27.24 6.05
N ILE A 429 -30.12 26.26 6.38
CA ILE A 429 -30.43 25.22 7.38
C ILE A 429 -30.59 25.83 8.78
N GLN A 430 -29.75 26.81 9.15
CA GLN A 430 -29.87 27.51 10.43
C GLN A 430 -31.07 28.47 10.50
N GLY A 431 -31.54 28.96 9.35
CA GLY A 431 -32.71 29.84 9.23
C GLY A 431 -34.05 29.10 9.27
N MET A 432 -34.10 27.83 8.86
CA MET A 432 -35.30 26.97 8.89
C MET A 432 -36.08 27.00 10.22
N PRO A 433 -35.45 26.86 11.41
CA PRO A 433 -36.19 26.91 12.68
C PRO A 433 -36.88 28.26 12.93
N LYS A 434 -36.30 29.38 12.50
CA LYS A 434 -36.90 30.72 12.67
C LYS A 434 -38.07 30.97 11.72
N SER A 435 -38.00 30.45 10.49
CA SER A 435 -39.12 30.52 9.55
C SER A 435 -40.29 29.63 9.96
N ILE A 436 -40.01 28.51 10.63
CA ILE A 436 -41.03 27.63 11.19
C ILE A 436 -41.75 28.32 12.36
N GLU A 437 -41.00 28.94 13.29
CA GLU A 437 -41.57 29.68 14.41
C GLU A 437 -42.47 30.83 13.94
N ALA A 438 -42.07 31.56 12.90
CA ALA A 438 -42.86 32.65 12.30
C ALA A 438 -44.09 32.18 11.50
N LEU A 439 -44.20 30.88 11.17
CA LEU A 439 -45.38 30.28 10.52
C LEU A 439 -46.35 29.65 11.52
N THR A 440 -45.92 29.48 12.78
CA THR A 440 -46.73 28.91 13.86
C THR A 440 -47.35 29.96 14.79
N GLU A 441 -46.99 31.24 14.64
CA GLU A 441 -47.73 32.40 15.18
C GLU A 441 -48.79 32.89 14.19
#